data_AF-A0A0G2I6Z2-F1
#
_entry.id   AF-A0A0G2I6Z2-F1
#
_cell.length_a   1.000
_cell.length_b   1.000
_cell.length_c   1.000
_cell.angle_alpha   90.00
_cell.angle_beta   90.00
_cell.angle_gamma   90.00
#
_symmetry.space_group_name_H-M   'P 1'
#
loop_
_entity.id
_entity.type
_entity.pdbx_description
1 polymer ?
#
loop_
_entity_poly.entity_id
_entity_poly.type
_entity_poly.pdbx_seq_one_letter_code
_entity_poly.pdbx_strand_id
1 'polypeptide(L)'
;MAARTIPLNPFSPRLLTSFSSSHSHFSSPSHQFLRHLHKTIHLRVPPPTPFVPDTQTFLSLIGRNMSRFAPKFASWDEIFTLSSAELKERGIEPARHRRYLLRWRQRFQRGEYGVGGDLEHVVDGMGQLRVVEVPRDTVLAKMKGQYEPSTPTDGGKGKGEGDIPPFTVTGTATLSPGMKWAVVNLPPGETQPKEIPQPLKKYTKVSLARGHVLRAPYIKLIKGTNGMAGIIRVQEGMWEDKQGQKVDGGERRQAEVRAKKRSEERKAAA
;
A
#
# COMPACT_ATOMS: atom_id res chain seq x y z
N MET A 1 -29.18 51.69 67.05
CA MET A 1 -28.73 50.29 66.87
C MET A 1 -27.50 50.31 65.98
N ALA A 2 -26.46 49.59 66.40
CA ALA A 2 -25.07 49.78 66.02
C ALA A 2 -24.75 49.38 64.57
N ALA A 3 -24.12 50.29 63.82
CA ALA A 3 -23.41 49.99 62.59
C ALA A 3 -21.99 49.51 62.95
N ARG A 4 -21.69 48.24 62.69
CA ARG A 4 -20.37 47.65 62.88
C ARG A 4 -19.65 47.56 61.54
N THR A 5 -18.71 48.49 61.36
CA THR A 5 -17.65 48.49 60.35
C THR A 5 -16.63 47.39 60.69
N ILE A 6 -16.26 46.54 59.73
CA ILE A 6 -15.14 45.59 59.85
C ILE A 6 -14.08 45.96 58.80
N PRO A 7 -12.81 46.17 59.20
CA PRO A 7 -11.75 46.67 58.33
C PRO A 7 -11.06 45.59 57.48
N LEU A 8 -10.52 46.05 56.35
CA LEU A 8 -9.68 45.33 55.38
C LEU A 8 -8.32 44.96 56.00
N ASN A 9 -7.92 43.69 55.85
CA ASN A 9 -6.58 43.20 56.20
C ASN A 9 -5.51 43.67 55.19
N PRO A 10 -4.35 44.17 55.64
CA PRO A 10 -3.20 44.40 54.78
C PRO A 10 -2.36 43.12 54.64
N PHE A 11 -2.16 42.65 53.40
CA PHE A 11 -1.15 41.65 53.09
C PHE A 11 0.22 42.32 52.93
N SER A 12 1.15 41.96 53.82
CA SER A 12 2.55 42.41 53.81
C SER A 12 3.34 41.81 52.62
N PRO A 13 4.30 42.56 52.04
CA PRO A 13 5.13 42.08 50.93
C PRO A 13 6.29 41.22 51.44
N ARG A 14 6.47 40.02 50.86
CA ARG A 14 7.68 39.20 51.06
C ARG A 14 8.71 39.50 49.97
N LEU A 15 9.81 40.06 50.46
CA LEU A 15 11.22 40.00 50.04
C LEU A 15 11.56 39.36 48.68
N LEU A 16 12.28 40.16 47.90
CA LEU A 16 12.98 39.86 46.66
C LEU A 16 14.08 38.80 46.90
N THR A 17 14.06 37.71 46.13
CA THR A 17 15.21 36.84 45.92
C THR A 17 15.76 37.06 44.51
N SER A 18 17.01 37.49 44.45
CA SER A 18 17.78 37.69 43.23
C SER A 18 18.16 36.34 42.62
N PHE A 19 17.63 36.05 41.43
CA PHE A 19 18.15 34.96 40.61
C PHE A 19 19.38 35.45 39.84
N SER A 20 20.55 34.96 40.25
CA SER A 20 21.80 35.13 39.52
C SER A 20 21.70 34.40 38.17
N SER A 21 21.63 35.14 37.07
CA SER A 21 21.62 34.58 35.73
C SER A 21 23.05 34.25 35.30
N SER A 22 23.47 33.01 35.50
CA SER A 22 24.66 32.50 34.83
C SER A 22 24.39 32.41 33.33
N HIS A 23 24.91 33.36 32.55
CA HIS A 23 24.92 33.32 31.10
C HIS A 23 25.79 32.14 30.64
N SER A 24 25.15 31.05 30.24
CA SER A 24 25.80 30.01 29.46
C SER A 24 25.97 30.54 28.05
N HIS A 25 27.22 30.80 27.65
CA HIS A 25 27.58 31.01 26.25
C HIS A 25 27.27 29.72 25.49
N PHE A 26 26.10 29.65 24.86
CA PHE A 26 25.83 28.66 23.83
C PHE A 26 26.75 28.96 22.65
N SER A 27 27.88 28.26 22.58
CA SER A 27 28.71 28.20 21.39
C SER A 27 27.87 27.64 20.24
N SER A 28 27.69 28.45 19.20
CA SER A 28 26.98 28.06 17.98
C SER A 28 27.86 27.09 17.20
N PRO A 29 27.46 25.83 16.97
CA PRO A 29 28.26 24.92 16.17
C PRO A 29 28.19 25.34 14.70
N SER A 30 29.24 26.00 14.22
CA SER A 30 29.50 26.34 12.82
C SER A 30 29.96 25.13 12.00
N HIS A 31 29.31 23.98 12.14
CA HIS A 31 29.54 22.85 11.26
C HIS A 31 28.37 22.69 10.29
N GLN A 32 28.48 23.38 9.15
CA GLN A 32 27.75 23.01 7.94
C GLN A 32 28.27 21.66 7.44
N PHE A 33 27.76 20.58 8.02
CA PHE A 33 27.98 19.23 7.47
C PHE A 33 27.16 19.08 6.19
N LEU A 34 27.70 19.57 5.07
CA LEU A 34 27.23 19.21 3.73
C LEU A 34 27.70 17.80 3.39
N ARG A 35 27.04 16.81 3.99
CA ARG A 35 27.22 15.40 3.64
C ARG A 35 26.54 15.13 2.31
N HIS A 36 27.24 15.35 1.21
CA HIS A 36 26.78 14.95 -0.12
C HIS A 36 26.96 13.44 -0.29
N LEU A 37 26.05 12.65 0.30
CA LEU A 37 25.90 11.23 -0.03
C LEU A 37 25.08 11.09 -1.31
N HIS A 38 25.65 11.49 -2.45
CA HIS A 38 25.08 11.20 -3.76
C HIS A 38 25.83 10.01 -4.37
N LYS A 39 25.57 8.81 -3.86
CA LYS A 39 25.77 7.62 -4.68
C LYS A 39 24.67 7.70 -5.74
N THR A 40 25.04 8.05 -6.97
CA THR A 40 24.11 8.08 -8.10
C THR A 40 23.63 6.65 -8.35
N ILE A 41 22.54 6.26 -7.70
CA ILE A 41 21.87 5.00 -7.96
C ILE A 41 21.30 5.12 -9.37
N HIS A 42 21.89 4.41 -10.33
CA HIS A 42 21.33 4.31 -11.67
C HIS A 42 19.91 3.76 -11.56
N LEU A 43 18.93 4.55 -12.00
CA LEU A 43 17.53 4.17 -11.96
C LEU A 43 17.32 3.00 -12.94
N ARG A 44 17.24 1.77 -12.43
CA ARG A 44 16.86 0.62 -13.25
C ARG A 44 15.37 0.75 -13.60
N VAL A 45 15.06 0.87 -14.88
CA VAL A 45 13.67 0.85 -15.36
C VAL A 45 13.20 -0.61 -15.31
N PRO A 46 12.10 -0.93 -14.59
CA PRO A 46 11.54 -2.26 -14.58
C PRO A 46 10.78 -2.50 -15.89
N PRO A 47 10.84 -3.73 -16.46
CA PRO A 47 10.05 -4.05 -17.64
C PRO A 47 8.55 -3.97 -17.31
N PRO A 48 7.69 -3.63 -18.30
CA PRO A 48 6.25 -3.63 -18.12
C PRO A 48 5.78 -5.05 -17.76
N THR A 49 4.79 -5.15 -16.87
CA THR A 49 4.19 -6.44 -16.49
C THR A 49 2.99 -6.74 -17.38
N PRO A 50 2.59 -8.01 -17.56
CA PRO A 50 1.41 -8.35 -18.35
C PRO A 50 0.13 -7.65 -17.85
N PHE A 51 0.04 -7.41 -16.53
CA PHE A 51 -1.07 -6.67 -15.92
C PHE A 51 -0.97 -5.14 -16.12
N VAL A 52 0.24 -4.61 -16.34
CA VAL A 52 0.51 -3.19 -16.53
C VAL A 52 1.39 -2.99 -17.77
N PRO A 53 0.81 -3.10 -18.98
CA PRO A 53 1.57 -2.97 -20.22
C PRO A 53 1.95 -1.52 -20.54
N ASP A 54 1.05 -0.57 -20.22
CA ASP A 54 1.14 0.83 -20.68
C ASP A 54 1.25 1.84 -19.53
N THR A 55 1.77 3.02 -19.86
CA THR A 55 1.86 4.19 -18.98
C THR A 55 0.51 4.61 -18.43
N GLN A 56 -0.50 4.68 -19.30
CA GLN A 56 -1.86 5.04 -18.95
C GLN A 56 -2.46 4.05 -17.94
N THR A 57 -2.24 2.76 -18.17
CA THR A 57 -2.71 1.68 -17.29
C THR A 57 -2.10 1.80 -15.90
N PHE A 58 -0.79 2.05 -15.80
CA PHE A 58 -0.12 2.27 -14.51
C PHE A 58 -0.70 3.49 -13.77
N LEU A 59 -0.86 4.62 -14.44
CA LEU A 59 -1.40 5.85 -13.84
C LEU A 59 -2.87 5.70 -13.43
N SER A 60 -3.66 4.92 -14.16
CA SER A 60 -5.03 4.59 -13.77
C SER A 60 -5.06 3.70 -12.52
N LEU A 61 -4.23 2.66 -12.46
CA LEU A 61 -4.18 1.73 -11.32
C LEU A 61 -3.84 2.41 -10.00
N ILE A 62 -2.85 3.32 -9.98
CA ILE A 62 -2.47 4.06 -8.77
C ILE A 62 -3.54 5.08 -8.33
N GLY A 63 -4.52 5.39 -9.18
CA GLY A 63 -5.67 6.25 -8.90
C GLY A 63 -5.33 7.73 -8.70
N ARG A 64 -6.06 8.40 -7.80
CA ARG A 64 -5.93 9.85 -7.52
C ARG A 64 -6.03 10.74 -8.77
N ASN A 65 -6.82 10.34 -9.77
CA ASN A 65 -6.93 11.02 -11.05
C ASN A 65 -5.57 11.21 -11.78
N MET A 66 -4.59 10.35 -11.54
CA MET A 66 -3.27 10.42 -12.21
C MET A 66 -3.35 10.09 -13.70
N SER A 67 -4.40 9.39 -14.13
CA SER A 67 -4.74 9.11 -15.53
C SER A 67 -4.75 10.37 -16.40
N ARG A 68 -5.13 11.53 -15.85
CA ARG A 68 -5.14 12.82 -16.53
C ARG A 68 -3.77 13.27 -17.03
N PHE A 69 -2.69 12.80 -16.38
CA PHE A 69 -1.32 13.14 -16.74
C PHE A 69 -0.69 12.16 -17.74
N ALA A 70 -1.40 11.09 -18.13
CA ALA A 70 -0.92 10.12 -19.12
C ALA A 70 -0.38 10.74 -20.42
N PRO A 71 -1.02 11.72 -21.07
CA PRO A 71 -0.53 12.28 -22.34
C PRO A 71 0.77 13.10 -22.19
N LYS A 72 1.24 13.35 -20.97
CA LYS A 72 2.50 14.08 -20.69
C LYS A 72 3.74 13.18 -20.76
N PHE A 73 3.52 11.87 -20.85
CA PHE A 73 4.54 10.86 -20.96
C PHE A 73 4.47 10.25 -22.36
N ALA A 74 5.60 10.21 -23.06
CA ALA A 74 5.72 9.61 -24.39
C ALA A 74 5.95 8.10 -24.32
N SER A 75 6.68 7.61 -23.31
CA SER A 75 7.03 6.19 -23.17
C SER A 75 7.00 5.70 -21.73
N TRP A 76 7.04 4.38 -21.55
CA TRP A 76 7.16 3.73 -20.24
C TRP A 76 8.41 4.20 -19.48
N ASP A 77 9.53 4.31 -20.18
CA ASP A 77 10.82 4.66 -19.59
C ASP A 77 10.83 6.07 -18.98
N GLU A 78 10.07 7.01 -19.56
CA GLU A 78 9.96 8.37 -19.02
C GLU A 78 9.33 8.39 -17.63
N ILE A 79 8.33 7.56 -17.35
CA ILE A 79 7.74 7.47 -16.01
C ILE A 79 8.79 7.09 -14.97
N PHE A 80 9.71 6.19 -15.33
CA PHE A 80 10.69 5.65 -14.40
C PHE A 80 11.97 6.49 -14.30
N THR A 81 12.24 7.33 -15.30
CA THR A 81 13.47 8.13 -15.39
C THR A 81 13.30 9.54 -14.85
N LEU A 82 12.16 10.19 -15.12
CA LEU A 82 12.00 11.63 -14.87
C LEU A 82 12.17 12.02 -13.40
N SER A 83 12.83 13.15 -13.17
CA SER A 83 13.03 13.73 -11.84
C SER A 83 11.82 14.53 -11.35
N SER A 84 11.78 14.85 -10.05
CA SER A 84 10.69 15.67 -9.48
C SER A 84 10.58 17.07 -10.10
N ALA A 85 11.71 17.64 -10.53
CA ALA A 85 11.79 18.95 -11.18
C ALA A 85 11.25 18.86 -12.62
N GLU A 86 11.68 17.88 -13.39
CA GLU A 86 11.18 17.65 -14.76
C GLU A 86 9.67 17.36 -14.77
N LEU A 87 9.18 16.56 -13.82
CA LEU A 87 7.73 16.32 -13.68
C LEU A 87 6.96 17.64 -13.44
N LYS A 88 7.55 18.59 -12.72
CA LYS A 88 6.96 19.92 -12.52
C LYS A 88 6.97 20.72 -13.81
N GLU A 89 8.06 20.71 -14.56
CA GLU A 89 8.19 21.42 -15.85
C GLU A 89 7.20 20.89 -16.88
N ARG A 90 6.96 19.57 -16.92
CA ARG A 90 5.88 18.97 -17.73
C ARG A 90 4.47 19.27 -17.19
N GLY A 91 4.35 20.01 -16.10
CA GLY A 91 3.09 20.49 -15.53
C GLY A 91 2.31 19.45 -14.73
N ILE A 92 2.97 18.44 -14.15
CA ILE A 92 2.33 17.51 -13.22
C ILE A 92 2.24 18.21 -11.86
N GLU A 93 1.13 18.92 -11.65
CA GLU A 93 0.83 19.64 -10.42
C GLU A 93 -0.54 19.19 -9.90
N PRO A 94 -0.78 19.18 -8.58
CA PRO A 94 0.05 19.65 -7.47
C PRO A 94 1.23 18.75 -7.08
N ALA A 95 2.21 19.30 -6.34
CA ALA A 95 3.37 18.59 -5.78
C ALA A 95 3.06 17.28 -5.04
N ARG A 96 1.86 17.13 -4.46
CA ARG A 96 1.41 15.87 -3.83
C ARG A 96 1.33 14.71 -4.83
N HIS A 97 0.88 14.97 -6.06
CA HIS A 97 0.81 13.96 -7.12
C HIS A 97 2.22 13.54 -7.57
N ARG A 98 3.15 14.48 -7.73
CA ARG A 98 4.55 14.17 -8.05
C ARG A 98 5.20 13.25 -7.01
N ARG A 99 5.11 13.62 -5.72
CA ARG A 99 5.63 12.78 -4.63
C ARG A 99 4.97 11.41 -4.57
N TYR A 100 3.66 11.36 -4.83
CA TYR A 100 2.92 10.10 -4.86
C TYR A 100 3.35 9.18 -6.01
N LEU A 101 3.53 9.73 -7.21
CA LEU A 101 4.03 9.01 -8.38
C LEU A 101 5.44 8.46 -8.13
N LEU A 102 6.36 9.29 -7.64
CA LEU A 102 7.74 8.86 -7.33
C LEU A 102 7.77 7.75 -6.28
N ARG A 103 6.88 7.81 -5.28
CA ARG A 103 6.73 6.73 -4.30
C ARG A 103 6.26 5.43 -4.95
N TRP A 104 5.23 5.48 -5.79
CA TRP A 104 4.71 4.30 -6.48
C TRP A 104 5.71 3.71 -7.47
N ARG A 105 6.46 4.57 -8.19
CA ARG A 105 7.59 4.17 -9.03
C ARG A 105 8.58 3.31 -8.24
N GLN A 106 9.00 3.81 -7.07
CA GLN A 106 9.97 3.13 -6.23
C GLN A 106 9.46 1.78 -5.71
N ARG A 107 8.16 1.68 -5.40
CA ARG A 107 7.51 0.42 -5.01
C ARG A 107 7.47 -0.58 -6.15
N PHE A 108 7.09 -0.13 -7.34
CA PHE A 108 7.07 -0.96 -8.54
C PHE A 108 8.47 -1.49 -8.89
N GLN A 109 9.51 -0.65 -8.79
CA GLN A 109 10.92 -1.08 -8.95
C GLN A 109 11.36 -2.14 -7.94
N ARG A 110 10.78 -2.15 -6.74
CA ARG A 110 11.06 -3.17 -5.72
C ARG A 110 10.25 -4.45 -5.91
N GLY A 111 9.39 -4.52 -6.92
CA GLY A 111 8.44 -5.62 -7.11
C GLY A 111 7.29 -5.61 -6.11
N GLU A 112 7.08 -4.52 -5.38
CA GLU A 112 5.97 -4.36 -4.45
C GLU A 112 4.72 -3.88 -5.19
N TYR A 113 4.07 -4.81 -5.90
CA TYR A 113 2.87 -4.50 -6.65
C TYR A 113 1.62 -4.47 -5.76
N GLY A 114 0.54 -3.87 -6.28
CA GLY A 114 -0.79 -4.06 -5.71
C GLY A 114 -1.44 -5.36 -6.19
N VAL A 115 -2.75 -5.49 -5.95
CA VAL A 115 -3.52 -6.67 -6.39
C VAL A 115 -3.34 -6.86 -7.90
N GLY A 116 -2.98 -8.07 -8.32
CA GLY A 116 -2.90 -8.47 -9.72
C GLY A 116 -1.62 -8.09 -10.46
N GLY A 117 -0.71 -7.30 -9.87
CA GLY A 117 0.51 -6.87 -10.58
C GLY A 117 1.53 -7.98 -10.83
N ASP A 118 1.40 -9.11 -10.12
CA ASP A 118 2.22 -10.32 -10.24
C ASP A 118 1.62 -11.39 -11.16
N LEU A 119 0.50 -11.10 -11.83
CA LEU A 119 -0.15 -11.99 -12.77
C LEU A 119 0.64 -12.09 -14.08
N GLU A 120 0.94 -13.31 -14.50
CA GLU A 120 1.66 -13.60 -15.74
C GLU A 120 0.72 -13.69 -16.95
N HIS A 121 -0.37 -14.44 -16.82
CA HIS A 121 -1.39 -14.56 -17.85
C HIS A 121 -2.46 -13.50 -17.64
N VAL A 122 -2.45 -12.47 -18.48
CA VAL A 122 -3.43 -11.40 -18.49
C VAL A 122 -3.84 -11.16 -19.93
N VAL A 123 -5.14 -11.15 -20.20
CA VAL A 123 -5.70 -10.91 -21.54
C VAL A 123 -6.68 -9.75 -21.41
N ASP A 124 -6.52 -8.72 -22.23
CA ASP A 124 -7.35 -7.50 -22.24
C ASP A 124 -7.48 -6.82 -20.85
N GLY A 125 -6.38 -6.82 -20.07
CA GLY A 125 -6.38 -6.30 -18.70
C GLY A 125 -7.21 -7.14 -17.72
N MET A 126 -7.51 -8.40 -18.07
CA MET A 126 -8.19 -9.37 -17.21
C MET A 126 -7.28 -10.54 -16.91
N GLY A 127 -7.02 -10.79 -15.62
CA GLY A 127 -6.36 -12.00 -15.15
C GLY A 127 -7.38 -12.96 -14.54
N GLN A 128 -7.37 -14.22 -14.97
CA GLN A 128 -8.24 -15.25 -14.43
C GLN A 128 -7.46 -16.13 -13.45
N LEU A 129 -7.90 -16.14 -12.20
CA LEU A 129 -7.36 -16.99 -11.15
C LEU A 129 -8.25 -18.22 -10.98
N ARG A 130 -7.63 -19.39 -10.85
CA ARG A 130 -8.30 -20.64 -10.53
C ARG A 130 -7.63 -21.34 -9.36
N VAL A 131 -8.42 -22.10 -8.61
CA VAL A 131 -7.94 -22.94 -7.51
C VAL A 131 -7.82 -24.37 -8.03
N VAL A 132 -6.66 -24.97 -7.79
CA VAL A 132 -6.29 -26.32 -8.25
C VAL A 132 -5.78 -27.13 -7.06
N GLU A 133 -6.08 -28.44 -7.04
CA GLU A 133 -5.50 -29.37 -6.07
C GLU A 133 -4.06 -29.72 -6.49
N VAL A 134 -3.11 -29.60 -5.56
CA VAL A 134 -1.70 -29.93 -5.76
C VAL A 134 -1.26 -30.92 -4.68
N PRO A 135 -0.46 -31.97 -5.02
CA PRO A 135 0.08 -32.90 -4.04
C PRO A 135 0.92 -32.22 -2.96
N ARG A 136 0.68 -32.56 -1.68
CA ARG A 136 1.45 -32.03 -0.54
C ARG A 136 2.94 -32.30 -0.65
N ASP A 137 3.32 -33.44 -1.20
CA ASP A 137 4.72 -33.87 -1.23
C ASP A 137 5.57 -32.99 -2.14
N THR A 138 5.00 -32.51 -3.26
CA THR A 138 5.66 -31.53 -4.14
C THR A 138 5.95 -30.20 -3.44
N VAL A 139 5.13 -29.84 -2.44
CA VAL A 139 5.26 -28.60 -1.67
C VAL A 139 6.33 -28.76 -0.59
N LEU A 140 6.36 -29.93 0.07
CA LEU A 140 7.28 -30.22 1.17
C LEU A 140 8.70 -30.56 0.69
N ALA A 141 8.84 -31.29 -0.42
CA ALA A 141 10.14 -31.72 -0.95
C ALA A 141 11.05 -30.54 -1.33
N LYS A 142 10.51 -29.46 -1.91
CA LYS A 142 11.29 -28.26 -2.24
C LYS A 142 11.56 -27.34 -1.05
N MET A 143 10.79 -27.45 0.03
CA MET A 143 11.09 -26.73 1.29
C MET A 143 12.40 -27.22 1.91
N LYS A 144 12.77 -28.49 1.70
CA LYS A 144 14.06 -29.07 2.13
C LYS A 144 15.22 -28.75 1.18
N GLY A 145 14.96 -28.59 -0.13
CA GLY A 145 16.00 -28.32 -1.14
C GLY A 145 16.46 -26.86 -1.27
N GLN A 146 15.86 -25.92 -0.53
CA GLN A 146 16.25 -24.49 -0.52
C GLN A 146 17.01 -24.07 0.75
N TYR A 147 17.30 -25.01 1.66
CA TYR A 147 18.12 -24.79 2.86
C TYR A 147 19.44 -25.55 2.69
N GLU A 148 20.39 -24.97 1.96
CA GLU A 148 21.80 -25.29 2.18
C GLU A 148 22.22 -24.57 3.47
N PRO A 149 22.74 -25.27 4.50
CA PRO A 149 23.08 -24.64 5.76
C PRO A 149 24.34 -23.81 5.58
N SER A 150 24.19 -22.50 5.39
CA SER A 150 25.29 -21.57 5.63
C SER A 150 25.66 -21.64 7.11
N THR A 151 26.91 -22.05 7.37
CA THR A 151 27.54 -22.19 8.70
C THR A 151 27.27 -21.01 9.63
N PRO A 152 27.16 -21.24 10.96
CA PRO A 152 26.85 -20.18 11.91
C PRO A 152 28.08 -19.27 12.10
N THR A 153 27.94 -17.98 11.80
CA THR A 153 28.79 -16.93 12.38
C THR A 153 27.99 -16.17 13.42
N ASP A 154 28.66 -15.96 14.53
CA ASP A 154 28.18 -15.61 15.86
C ASP A 154 27.62 -14.17 15.99
N GLY A 155 26.70 -13.99 16.93
CA GLY A 155 26.42 -12.71 17.59
C GLY A 155 25.50 -11.68 16.92
N GLY A 156 24.21 -11.66 17.32
CA GLY A 156 23.37 -10.48 17.12
C GLY A 156 21.87 -10.68 17.40
N LYS A 157 21.41 -10.39 18.63
CA LYS A 157 19.98 -10.36 18.98
C LYS A 157 19.27 -9.21 18.25
N GLY A 158 18.58 -9.52 17.15
CA GLY A 158 17.58 -8.67 16.52
C GLY A 158 16.26 -9.44 16.39
N LYS A 159 15.16 -8.87 16.88
CA LYS A 159 13.80 -9.40 16.65
C LYS A 159 13.49 -9.25 15.15
N GLY A 160 13.77 -10.29 14.38
CA GLY A 160 13.48 -10.38 12.96
C GLY A 160 12.05 -10.87 12.73
N GLU A 161 11.23 -9.99 12.16
CA GLU A 161 10.03 -10.33 11.41
C GLU A 161 10.43 -11.36 10.35
N GLY A 162 9.93 -12.59 10.50
CA GLY A 162 10.43 -13.74 9.74
C GLY A 162 10.28 -13.51 8.23
N ASP A 163 11.37 -13.67 7.50
CA ASP A 163 11.36 -13.81 6.04
C ASP A 163 10.44 -14.99 5.69
N ILE A 164 9.22 -14.66 5.26
CA ILE A 164 8.21 -15.62 4.86
C ILE A 164 8.66 -16.19 3.51
N PRO A 165 8.95 -17.50 3.37
CA PRO A 165 9.32 -18.08 2.10
C PRO A 165 8.18 -17.86 1.07
N PRO A 166 8.50 -17.67 -0.23
CA PRO A 166 7.53 -17.31 -1.27
C PRO A 166 6.45 -18.38 -1.54
N PHE A 167 6.54 -19.53 -0.89
CA PHE A 167 5.77 -20.72 -1.18
C PHE A 167 4.76 -21.02 -0.07
N THR A 168 3.62 -20.34 -0.07
CA THR A 168 2.53 -20.67 0.86
C THR A 168 1.33 -21.23 0.10
N VAL A 169 1.23 -22.56 0.11
CA VAL A 169 -0.02 -23.26 -0.22
C VAL A 169 -1.07 -22.84 0.79
N THR A 170 -2.13 -22.19 0.32
CA THR A 170 -3.02 -21.37 1.17
C THR A 170 -4.27 -22.14 1.64
N GLY A 171 -4.41 -23.44 1.33
CA GLY A 171 -5.61 -24.23 1.67
C GLY A 171 -5.41 -25.30 2.75
N THR A 172 -6.41 -25.45 3.63
CA THR A 172 -6.65 -26.64 4.47
C THR A 172 -7.25 -27.79 3.63
N ALA A 173 -7.40 -28.97 4.25
CA ALA A 173 -7.68 -30.27 3.63
C ALA A 173 -8.67 -30.24 2.44
N THR A 174 -8.21 -30.79 1.32
CA THR A 174 -8.99 -31.18 0.14
C THR A 174 -9.84 -32.42 0.44
N LEU A 175 -10.79 -32.73 -0.45
CA LEU A 175 -11.54 -33.99 -0.38
C LEU A 175 -10.62 -35.20 -0.59
N SER A 176 -9.61 -35.03 -1.45
CA SER A 176 -8.57 -36.02 -1.73
C SER A 176 -7.51 -36.02 -0.62
N PRO A 177 -7.26 -37.15 0.07
CA PRO A 177 -6.16 -37.27 1.02
C PRO A 177 -4.81 -36.97 0.35
N GLY A 178 -3.91 -36.24 1.02
CA GLY A 178 -2.59 -35.91 0.47
C GLY A 178 -2.53 -34.71 -0.49
N MET A 179 -3.67 -34.09 -0.84
CA MET A 179 -3.70 -32.88 -1.68
C MET A 179 -3.86 -31.59 -0.84
N LYS A 180 -3.58 -30.44 -1.46
CA LYS A 180 -3.86 -29.09 -0.94
C LYS A 180 -4.27 -28.14 -2.06
N TRP A 181 -5.04 -27.12 -1.72
CA TRP A 181 -5.44 -26.08 -2.66
C TRP A 181 -4.32 -25.07 -2.94
N ALA A 182 -4.07 -24.81 -4.21
CA ALA A 182 -3.18 -23.76 -4.72
C ALA A 182 -3.93 -22.84 -5.68
N VAL A 183 -3.53 -21.57 -5.73
CA VAL A 183 -4.06 -20.60 -6.70
C VAL A 183 -3.11 -20.54 -7.90
N VAL A 184 -3.67 -20.64 -9.09
CA VAL A 184 -2.93 -20.59 -10.37
C VAL A 184 -3.58 -19.52 -11.25
N ASN A 185 -2.76 -18.71 -11.90
CA ASN A 185 -3.22 -17.82 -12.98
C ASN A 185 -3.29 -18.61 -14.28
N LEU A 186 -4.47 -18.66 -14.90
CA LEU A 186 -4.70 -19.35 -16.17
C LEU A 186 -5.25 -18.37 -17.20
N PRO A 187 -4.96 -18.58 -18.50
CA PRO A 187 -5.56 -17.78 -19.55
C PRO A 187 -7.09 -17.93 -19.53
N PRO A 188 -7.83 -16.89 -19.98
CA PRO A 188 -9.28 -16.92 -19.95
C PRO A 188 -9.82 -18.08 -20.80
N GLY A 189 -10.78 -18.81 -20.25
CA GLY A 189 -11.44 -19.93 -20.93
C GLY A 189 -10.81 -21.31 -20.67
N GLU A 190 -9.55 -21.39 -20.24
CA GLU A 190 -8.97 -22.66 -19.81
C GLU A 190 -9.48 -23.04 -18.41
N THR A 191 -9.90 -24.31 -18.26
CA THR A 191 -10.48 -24.82 -17.00
C THR A 191 -9.48 -25.64 -16.20
N GLN A 192 -8.54 -26.30 -16.87
CA GLN A 192 -7.50 -27.10 -16.26
C GLN A 192 -6.13 -26.51 -16.62
N PRO A 193 -5.18 -26.44 -15.66
CA PRO A 193 -3.81 -26.08 -15.98
C PRO A 193 -3.19 -27.16 -16.86
N LYS A 194 -2.61 -26.76 -18.01
CA LYS A 194 -1.80 -27.67 -18.84
C LYS A 194 -0.54 -28.12 -18.11
N GLU A 195 0.08 -27.19 -17.39
CA GLU A 195 1.22 -27.43 -16.52
C GLU A 195 1.02 -26.64 -15.23
N ILE A 196 1.23 -27.28 -14.08
CA ILE A 196 1.22 -26.59 -12.79
C ILE A 196 2.61 -25.99 -12.62
N PRO A 197 2.77 -24.65 -12.62
CA PRO A 197 4.08 -24.04 -12.50
C PRO A 197 4.72 -24.46 -11.17
N GLN A 198 5.91 -25.05 -11.26
CA GLN A 198 6.73 -25.39 -10.09
C GLN A 198 8.01 -24.54 -10.17
N PRO A 199 8.15 -23.49 -9.35
CA PRO A 199 7.44 -23.24 -8.08
C PRO A 199 6.06 -22.58 -8.20
N LEU A 200 5.12 -22.96 -7.31
CA LEU A 200 3.84 -22.27 -7.15
C LEU A 200 4.08 -20.84 -6.67
N LYS A 201 3.65 -19.88 -7.48
CA LYS A 201 3.75 -18.46 -7.16
C LYS A 201 2.63 -18.06 -6.21
N LYS A 202 2.98 -17.30 -5.17
CA LYS A 202 1.99 -16.62 -4.33
C LYS A 202 1.57 -15.31 -4.98
N TYR A 203 0.26 -15.11 -5.12
CA TYR A 203 -0.29 -13.85 -5.63
C TYR A 203 -0.57 -12.85 -4.50
N THR A 204 -0.28 -11.58 -4.76
CA THR A 204 -0.33 -10.49 -3.80
C THR A 204 -1.76 -10.19 -3.39
N LYS A 205 -2.04 -10.24 -2.09
CA LYS A 205 -3.38 -10.01 -1.49
C LYS A 205 -4.46 -10.97 -2.00
N VAL A 206 -4.09 -12.12 -2.55
CA VAL A 206 -5.00 -13.21 -2.89
C VAL A 206 -4.87 -14.30 -1.83
N SER A 207 -6.01 -14.76 -1.30
CA SER A 207 -6.06 -15.86 -0.34
C SER A 207 -7.24 -16.78 -0.60
N LEU A 208 -7.19 -17.95 0.02
CA LEU A 208 -8.30 -18.90 0.05
C LEU A 208 -9.05 -18.75 1.38
N ALA A 209 -10.37 -18.71 1.30
CA ALA A 209 -11.28 -18.73 2.44
C ALA A 209 -12.16 -19.98 2.38
N ARG A 210 -12.59 -20.48 3.55
CA ARG A 210 -13.53 -21.63 3.62
C ARG A 210 -13.08 -22.83 2.76
N GLY A 211 -11.77 -23.13 2.77
CA GLY A 211 -11.16 -24.20 1.96
C GLY A 211 -10.73 -23.74 0.57
N HIS A 212 -11.65 -23.68 -0.39
CA HIS A 212 -11.35 -23.47 -1.82
C HIS A 212 -11.90 -22.16 -2.39
N VAL A 213 -12.55 -21.32 -1.59
CA VAL A 213 -13.20 -20.10 -2.09
C VAL A 213 -12.16 -18.99 -2.23
N LEU A 214 -11.96 -18.50 -3.44
CA LEU A 214 -11.05 -17.37 -3.72
C LEU A 214 -11.53 -16.09 -3.02
N ARG A 215 -10.59 -15.41 -2.37
CA ARG A 215 -10.81 -14.11 -1.74
C ARG A 215 -9.67 -13.18 -2.09
N ALA A 216 -10.00 -12.07 -2.73
CA ALA A 216 -9.08 -10.96 -2.98
C ALA A 216 -9.87 -9.67 -3.14
N PRO A 217 -9.27 -8.49 -2.93
CA PRO A 217 -9.90 -7.23 -3.32
C PRO A 217 -10.13 -7.20 -4.84
N TYR A 218 -11.25 -6.64 -5.28
CA TYR A 218 -11.60 -6.47 -6.70
C TYR A 218 -11.76 -7.76 -7.54
N ILE A 219 -11.74 -8.94 -6.92
CA ILE A 219 -12.01 -10.21 -7.63
C ILE A 219 -13.51 -10.39 -7.86
N LYS A 220 -13.89 -10.68 -9.10
CA LYS A 220 -15.25 -11.09 -9.46
C LYS A 220 -15.28 -12.59 -9.66
N LEU A 221 -15.98 -13.30 -8.78
CA LEU A 221 -16.10 -14.76 -8.87
C LEU A 221 -16.91 -15.17 -10.11
N ILE A 222 -16.45 -16.23 -10.78
CA ILE A 222 -17.14 -16.80 -11.94
C ILE A 222 -18.28 -17.69 -11.44
N LYS A 223 -19.51 -17.40 -11.88
CA LYS A 223 -20.69 -18.20 -11.54
C LYS A 223 -20.52 -19.65 -12.02
N GLY A 224 -21.00 -20.61 -11.23
CA GLY A 224 -20.91 -22.03 -11.55
C GLY A 224 -19.59 -22.72 -11.17
N THR A 225 -18.60 -21.99 -10.63
CA THR A 225 -17.31 -22.58 -10.19
C THR A 225 -17.17 -22.74 -8.68
N ASN A 226 -18.27 -22.62 -7.91
CA ASN A 226 -18.26 -22.69 -6.44
C ASN A 226 -17.25 -21.75 -5.76
N GLY A 227 -16.86 -20.66 -6.42
CA GLY A 227 -15.86 -19.72 -5.92
C GLY A 227 -14.40 -20.17 -6.14
N MET A 228 -14.17 -21.27 -6.86
CA MET A 228 -12.82 -21.73 -7.24
C MET A 228 -12.22 -20.94 -8.40
N ALA A 229 -13.00 -20.14 -9.13
CA ALA A 229 -12.49 -19.29 -10.18
C ALA A 229 -12.96 -17.84 -10.01
N GLY A 230 -12.06 -16.90 -10.29
CA GLY A 230 -12.35 -15.47 -10.21
C GLY A 230 -11.54 -14.69 -11.24
N ILE A 231 -12.10 -13.56 -11.64
CA ILE A 231 -11.51 -12.64 -12.62
C ILE A 231 -11.13 -11.35 -11.89
N ILE A 232 -9.89 -10.92 -12.06
CA ILE A 232 -9.41 -9.60 -11.65
C ILE A 232 -9.32 -8.77 -12.93
N ARG A 233 -10.13 -7.71 -13.01
CA ARG A 233 -10.08 -6.75 -14.11
C ARG A 233 -9.34 -5.50 -13.65
N VAL A 234 -8.51 -4.94 -14.52
CA VAL A 234 -7.89 -3.63 -14.31
C VAL A 234 -9.00 -2.59 -14.09
N GLN A 235 -8.93 -1.89 -12.96
CA GLN A 235 -9.85 -0.81 -12.59
C GLN A 235 -9.05 0.38 -12.03
N GLU A 236 -9.58 1.58 -12.24
CA GLU A 236 -8.97 2.80 -11.71
C GLU A 236 -8.91 2.75 -10.18
N GLY A 237 -7.77 3.13 -9.62
CA GLY A 237 -7.56 3.21 -8.17
C GLY A 237 -7.47 1.85 -7.46
N MET A 238 -7.26 0.75 -8.18
CA MET A 238 -7.02 -0.57 -7.58
C MET A 238 -5.85 -0.57 -6.60
N TRP A 239 -4.82 0.22 -6.88
CA TRP A 239 -3.62 0.37 -6.06
C TRP A 239 -3.61 1.70 -5.30
N GLU A 240 -4.71 2.44 -5.29
CA GLU A 240 -4.74 3.76 -4.66
C GLU A 240 -4.62 3.68 -3.14
N ASP A 241 -3.66 4.44 -2.59
CA ASP A 241 -3.66 4.76 -1.17
C ASP A 241 -4.70 5.86 -0.92
N LYS A 242 -5.93 5.47 -0.55
CA LYS A 242 -7.07 6.39 -0.36
C LYS A 242 -6.76 7.47 0.68
N GLN A 243 -7.11 8.72 0.35
CA GLN A 243 -7.02 9.83 1.29
C GLN A 243 -8.28 9.88 2.17
N GLY A 244 -8.09 10.07 3.47
CA GLY A 244 -9.22 10.24 4.38
C GLY A 244 -10.00 11.50 4.04
N GLN A 245 -11.30 11.35 3.79
CA GLN A 245 -12.23 12.46 3.60
C GLN A 245 -13.04 12.68 4.88
N LYS A 246 -13.30 13.94 5.21
CA LYS A 246 -14.17 14.29 6.34
C LYS A 246 -15.62 13.95 6.00
N VAL A 247 -16.24 13.06 6.77
CA VAL A 247 -17.68 12.78 6.68
C VAL A 247 -18.44 13.92 7.37
N ASP A 248 -19.42 14.52 6.69
CA ASP A 248 -20.26 15.61 7.20
C ASP A 248 -19.48 16.78 7.85
N GLY A 249 -18.39 17.24 7.23
CA GLY A 249 -17.55 18.32 7.77
C GLY A 249 -16.60 17.90 8.90
N GLY A 250 -16.62 16.62 9.28
CA GLY A 250 -15.82 16.03 10.35
C GLY A 250 -16.47 16.21 11.72
N GLU A 251 -15.87 15.58 12.74
CA GLU A 251 -16.45 15.45 14.09
C GLU A 251 -16.96 16.77 14.68
N ARG A 252 -16.20 17.86 14.56
CA ARG A 252 -16.58 19.17 15.15
C ARG A 252 -17.78 19.83 14.48
N ARG A 253 -17.96 19.66 13.17
CA ARG A 253 -19.01 20.36 12.39
C ARG A 253 -20.17 19.46 11.99
N GLN A 254 -20.11 18.17 12.30
CA GLN A 254 -21.11 17.19 11.87
C GLN A 254 -22.53 17.52 12.31
N ALA A 255 -22.73 17.93 13.57
CA ALA A 255 -24.04 18.31 14.07
C ALA A 255 -24.59 19.56 13.36
N GLU A 256 -23.75 20.58 13.17
CA GLU A 256 -24.09 21.82 12.48
C GLU A 256 -24.46 21.56 11.00
N VAL A 257 -23.61 20.83 10.27
CA VAL A 257 -23.81 20.48 8.86
C VAL A 257 -25.11 19.69 8.68
N ARG A 258 -25.38 18.71 9.55
CA ARG A 258 -26.63 17.93 9.51
C ARG A 258 -27.86 18.74 9.89
N ALA A 259 -27.75 19.68 10.84
CA ALA A 259 -28.85 20.56 11.20
C ALA A 259 -29.20 21.50 10.04
N LYS A 260 -28.18 22.09 9.39
CA LYS A 260 -28.35 22.94 8.21
C LYS A 260 -28.94 22.19 7.02
N LYS A 261 -28.44 20.98 6.76
CA LYS A 261 -29.00 20.12 5.70
C LYS A 261 -30.48 19.80 5.94
N ARG A 262 -30.85 19.43 7.18
CA ARG A 262 -32.26 19.18 7.53
C ARG A 262 -33.16 20.41 7.40
N SER A 263 -32.65 21.60 7.71
CA SER A 263 -33.45 22.83 7.55
C SER A 263 -33.64 23.21 6.09
N GLU A 264 -32.62 23.01 5.24
CA GLU A 264 -32.71 23.17 3.78
C GLU A 264 -33.70 22.16 3.16
N GLU A 265 -33.65 20.90 3.57
CA GLU A 265 -34.60 19.87 3.12
C GLU A 265 -36.05 20.23 3.49
N ARG A 266 -36.30 20.73 4.71
CA ARG A 266 -37.64 21.19 5.12
C ARG A 266 -38.12 22.39 4.31
N LYS A 267 -37.23 23.32 3.99
CA LYS A 267 -37.57 24.47 3.14
C LYS A 267 -37.85 24.08 1.69
N ALA A 268 -37.17 23.07 1.17
CA ALA A 268 -37.39 22.58 -0.19
C ALA A 268 -38.67 21.75 -0.33
N ALA A 269 -39.16 21.17 0.77
CA ALA A 269 -40.38 20.37 0.80
C ALA A 269 -41.66 21.20 1.08
N ALA A 270 -41.51 22.46 1.49
CA ALA A 270 -42.61 23.41 1.72
C ALA A 270 -42.84 24.27 0.48
#